data_AF-A0A1G3Q7Z2-F1
#
_entry.id   AF-A0A1G3Q7Z2-F1
#
_cell.length_a   1.000
_cell.length_b   1.000
_cell.length_c   1.000
_cell.angle_alpha   90.00
_cell.angle_beta   90.00
_cell.angle_gamma   90.00
#
_symmetry.space_group_name_H-M   'P 1'
#
loop_
_entity.id
_entity.type
_entity.pdbx_description
1 polymer ?
#
loop_
_entity_poly.entity_id
_entity_poly.type
_entity_poly.pdbx_seq_one_letter_code
_entity_poly.pdbx_strand_id
1 'polypeptide(L)'
;MRFLLTAMMLSVMFSSGISAANKKPDNSVVFLEKDTEIQGIPLKAKEMVVYYESGKLQVGVLSKDFMLCGVIFPSGGTLIFYESGKIKEGTLKNDAVIQAVPFKSGKPILFYENGYIERGVLAEESIVQGIKIEKNTLLNFYSNGNVMGVKPMEDVSIQGGMWKTGKIIAFYENGNIQRGTLGADSTVQGILFKEKTTLEFFNNGKVKTGIPASDTEISGLVFKMGKPLKFFDNGHLESGTLAKECEIQSKKIKAGKTVTFKEDGTFKK
;
A
#
# COMPACT_ATOMS: atom_id res chain seq x y z
N MET A 1 -13.63 5.94 15.07
CA MET A 1 -13.73 7.34 14.60
C MET A 1 -13.69 7.30 13.08
N ARG A 2 -14.83 7.46 12.40
CA ARG A 2 -14.91 7.45 10.93
C ARG A 2 -14.53 8.84 10.44
N PHE A 3 -13.34 9.00 9.88
CA PHE A 3 -12.98 10.21 9.15
C PHE A 3 -13.76 10.21 7.82
N LEU A 4 -14.69 11.15 7.66
CA LEU A 4 -15.27 11.47 6.36
C LEU A 4 -14.16 12.07 5.50
N LEU A 5 -13.61 11.28 4.57
CA LEU A 5 -12.69 11.79 3.55
C LEU A 5 -13.54 12.51 2.49
N THR A 6 -13.51 13.84 2.47
CA THR A 6 -14.10 14.61 1.38
C THR A 6 -13.15 14.52 0.19
N ALA A 7 -13.40 13.56 -0.71
CA ALA A 7 -12.73 13.52 -2.00
C ALA A 7 -13.15 14.76 -2.79
N MET A 8 -12.27 15.76 -2.88
CA MET A 8 -12.48 16.94 -3.71
C MET A 8 -12.35 16.50 -5.18
N MET A 9 -13.46 16.10 -5.80
CA MET A 9 -13.53 15.91 -7.24
C MET A 9 -13.51 17.28 -7.90
N LEU A 10 -12.34 17.72 -8.35
CA LEU A 10 -12.21 18.90 -9.20
C LEU A 10 -12.29 18.46 -10.67
N SER A 11 -13.47 18.64 -11.26
CA SER A 11 -13.68 18.47 -12.69
C SER A 11 -13.13 19.70 -13.41
N VAL A 12 -11.95 19.59 -14.03
CA VAL A 12 -11.46 20.61 -14.95
C VAL A 12 -12.22 20.42 -16.27
N MET A 13 -13.18 21.31 -16.54
CA MET A 13 -13.88 21.39 -17.82
C MET A 13 -12.93 21.99 -18.86
N PHE A 14 -12.40 21.18 -19.77
CA PHE A 14 -11.63 21.67 -20.91
C PHE A 14 -12.55 21.93 -22.10
N SER A 15 -12.57 23.17 -22.60
CA SER A 15 -13.18 23.50 -23.89
C SER A 15 -12.29 22.99 -25.02
N SER A 16 -12.82 22.08 -25.85
CA SER A 16 -12.15 21.50 -27.00
C SER A 16 -12.01 22.53 -28.13
N GLY A 17 -10.81 23.12 -28.26
CA GLY A 17 -10.45 24.00 -29.37
C GLY A 17 -9.10 23.63 -29.96
N ILE A 18 -9.00 22.46 -30.61
CA ILE A 18 -7.90 22.17 -31.53
C ILE A 18 -8.48 21.58 -32.81
N SER A 19 -8.30 22.34 -33.89
CA SER A 19 -8.71 22.03 -35.27
C SER A 19 -8.00 20.79 -35.80
N ALA A 20 -8.75 19.98 -36.56
CA ALA A 20 -8.27 18.79 -37.24
C ALA A 20 -7.31 19.12 -38.40
N ALA A 21 -6.16 18.44 -38.45
CA ALA A 21 -5.55 17.89 -39.66
C ALA A 21 -4.30 17.05 -39.32
N ASN A 22 -4.20 15.92 -40.01
CA ASN A 22 -3.12 14.92 -40.00
C ASN A 22 -3.06 13.98 -38.78
N LYS A 23 -3.52 12.76 -39.02
CA LYS A 23 -3.41 11.58 -38.15
C LYS A 23 -1.92 11.39 -37.81
N LYS A 24 -1.50 11.89 -36.66
CA LYS A 24 -0.13 11.77 -36.16
C LYS A 24 0.16 10.28 -35.86
N PRO A 25 1.40 9.81 -36.08
CA PRO A 25 1.77 8.44 -35.75
C PRO A 25 1.67 8.18 -34.24
N ASP A 26 1.54 6.90 -33.91
CA ASP A 26 1.56 6.31 -32.56
C ASP A 26 2.56 7.03 -31.64
N ASN A 27 2.08 7.49 -30.46
CA ASN A 27 2.80 8.34 -29.50
C ASN A 27 3.67 9.45 -30.12
N SER A 28 3.01 10.45 -30.71
CA SER A 28 3.73 11.52 -31.40
C SER A 28 4.60 12.36 -30.45
N VAL A 29 5.85 12.57 -30.85
CA VAL A 29 6.83 13.42 -30.16
C VAL A 29 6.98 14.74 -30.93
N VAL A 30 6.89 15.86 -30.23
CA VAL A 30 7.01 17.20 -30.83
C VAL A 30 7.96 18.05 -29.99
N PHE A 31 8.83 18.83 -30.65
CA PHE A 31 9.62 19.88 -30.01
C PHE A 31 8.90 21.22 -30.16
N LEU A 32 8.78 21.97 -29.07
CA LEU A 32 8.12 23.27 -29.09
C LEU A 32 9.10 24.36 -29.57
N GLU A 33 8.74 25.16 -30.56
CA GLU A 33 9.58 26.30 -31.00
C GLU A 33 9.57 27.47 -30.01
N LYS A 34 8.48 27.61 -29.24
CA LYS A 34 8.28 28.64 -28.24
C LYS A 34 7.46 28.09 -27.06
N ASP A 35 7.51 28.77 -25.93
CA ASP A 35 6.67 28.44 -24.79
C ASP A 35 5.20 28.42 -25.24
N THR A 36 4.51 27.32 -24.94
CA THR A 36 3.18 27.05 -25.47
C THR A 36 2.31 26.46 -24.36
N GLU A 37 1.09 26.95 -24.22
CA GLU A 37 0.11 26.34 -23.34
C GLU A 37 -0.63 25.23 -24.09
N ILE A 38 -0.59 24.00 -23.56
CA ILE A 38 -1.27 22.84 -24.12
C ILE A 38 -2.17 22.26 -23.03
N GLN A 39 -3.48 22.24 -23.28
CA GLN A 39 -4.48 21.76 -22.32
C GLN A 39 -4.38 22.47 -20.96
N GLY A 40 -4.14 23.79 -20.96
CA GLY A 40 -3.96 24.59 -19.75
C GLY A 40 -2.62 24.40 -19.03
N ILE A 41 -1.71 23.57 -19.58
CA ILE A 41 -0.39 23.31 -19.00
C ILE A 41 0.65 24.19 -19.73
N PRO A 42 1.40 25.05 -19.01
CA PRO A 42 2.40 25.92 -19.62
C PRO A 42 3.69 25.13 -19.90
N LEU A 43 3.95 24.80 -21.17
CA LEU A 43 5.08 23.99 -21.60
C LEU A 43 6.21 24.83 -22.21
N LYS A 44 7.45 24.41 -21.96
CA LYS A 44 8.70 25.12 -22.26
C LYS A 44 9.15 24.93 -23.71
N ALA A 45 9.60 26.02 -24.33
CA ALA A 45 10.25 26.02 -25.63
C ALA A 45 11.47 25.09 -25.64
N LYS A 46 11.75 24.51 -26.81
CA LYS A 46 12.89 23.63 -27.11
C LYS A 46 12.93 22.36 -26.27
N GLU A 47 11.87 22.07 -25.53
CA GLU A 47 11.68 20.82 -24.82
C GLU A 47 10.73 19.90 -25.60
N MET A 48 10.83 18.62 -25.30
CA MET A 48 9.99 17.58 -25.88
C MET A 48 8.60 17.58 -25.24
N VAL A 49 7.59 17.38 -26.07
CA VAL A 49 6.21 17.08 -25.68
C VAL A 49 5.80 15.77 -26.31
N VAL A 50 5.25 14.87 -25.49
CA VAL A 50 4.75 13.57 -25.94
C VAL A 50 3.23 13.56 -25.81
N TYR A 51 2.55 13.03 -26.83
CA TYR A 51 1.10 12.89 -26.85
C TYR A 51 0.71 11.42 -26.93
N TYR A 52 -0.43 11.09 -26.31
CA TYR A 52 -1.15 9.85 -26.60
C TYR A 52 -1.70 9.86 -28.04
N GLU A 53 -2.09 8.68 -28.54
CA GLU A 53 -2.76 8.55 -29.84
C GLU A 53 -4.04 9.40 -29.95
N SER A 54 -4.75 9.60 -28.84
CA SER A 54 -5.92 10.49 -28.76
C SER A 54 -5.57 11.98 -28.94
N GLY A 55 -4.30 12.33 -29.02
CA GLY A 55 -3.81 13.71 -29.10
C GLY A 55 -3.75 14.41 -27.74
N LYS A 56 -3.98 13.71 -26.63
CA LYS A 56 -3.87 14.27 -25.29
C LYS A 56 -2.43 14.31 -24.80
N LEU A 57 -2.10 15.29 -23.97
CA LEU A 57 -0.77 15.46 -23.41
C LEU A 57 -0.41 14.25 -22.53
N GLN A 58 0.74 13.64 -22.78
CA GLN A 58 1.30 12.54 -21.98
C GLN A 58 2.47 13.03 -21.13
N VAL A 59 3.41 13.77 -21.72
CA VAL A 59 4.61 14.28 -21.04
C VAL A 59 4.92 15.70 -21.50
N GLY A 60 5.30 16.57 -20.58
CA GLY A 60 5.79 17.90 -20.91
C GLY A 60 6.66 18.52 -19.82
N VAL A 61 7.55 19.42 -20.21
CA VAL A 61 8.41 20.21 -19.31
C VAL A 61 7.80 21.59 -19.10
N LEU A 62 7.64 22.01 -17.86
CA LEU A 62 6.98 23.27 -17.52
C LEU A 62 7.84 24.50 -17.88
N SER A 63 7.25 25.54 -18.48
CA SER A 63 7.95 26.82 -18.74
C SER A 63 8.04 27.70 -17.50
N LYS A 64 7.07 27.61 -16.60
CA LYS A 64 6.98 28.37 -15.34
C LYS A 64 6.50 27.46 -14.22
N ASP A 65 6.63 27.92 -12.99
CA ASP A 65 6.00 27.21 -11.87
C ASP A 65 4.50 27.07 -12.14
N PHE A 66 3.97 25.88 -11.88
CA PHE A 66 2.61 25.54 -12.19
C PHE A 66 1.91 24.92 -10.98
N MET A 67 0.81 25.53 -10.56
CA MET A 67 -0.03 25.00 -9.50
C MET A 67 -1.03 24.02 -10.10
N LEU A 68 -0.96 22.77 -9.67
CA LEU A 68 -1.85 21.70 -10.10
C LEU A 68 -2.23 20.87 -8.88
N CYS A 69 -3.52 20.59 -8.70
CA CYS A 69 -4.05 19.84 -7.56
C CYS A 69 -3.62 20.41 -6.18
N GLY A 70 -3.51 21.74 -6.07
CA GLY A 70 -3.15 22.43 -4.83
C GLY A 70 -1.66 22.37 -4.47
N VAL A 71 -0.81 21.80 -5.33
CA VAL A 71 0.65 21.77 -5.15
C VAL A 71 1.35 22.48 -6.30
N ILE A 72 2.57 22.95 -6.05
CA ILE A 72 3.37 23.67 -7.06
C ILE A 72 4.43 22.73 -7.61
N PHE A 73 4.48 22.62 -8.94
CA PHE A 73 5.54 21.99 -9.70
C PHE A 73 6.47 23.07 -10.27
N PRO A 74 7.80 22.89 -10.18
CA PRO A 74 8.75 23.94 -10.54
C PRO A 74 8.85 24.13 -12.07
N SER A 75 9.17 25.34 -12.50
CA SER A 75 9.65 25.60 -13.86
C SER A 75 10.82 24.65 -14.21
N GLY A 76 10.82 24.14 -15.44
CA GLY A 76 11.76 23.11 -15.90
C GLY A 76 11.46 21.71 -15.37
N GLY A 77 10.44 21.54 -14.51
CA GLY A 77 9.99 20.23 -14.05
C GLY A 77 9.18 19.48 -15.12
N THR A 78 9.41 18.18 -15.23
CA THR A 78 8.62 17.29 -16.08
C THR A 78 7.35 16.85 -15.36
N LEU A 79 6.21 16.95 -16.05
CA LEU A 79 4.95 16.33 -15.66
C LEU A 79 4.61 15.18 -16.61
N ILE A 80 4.11 14.09 -16.03
CA ILE A 80 3.56 12.95 -16.76
C ILE A 80 2.08 12.86 -16.42
N PHE A 81 1.24 12.62 -17.42
CA PHE A 81 -0.21 12.55 -17.31
C PHE A 81 -0.73 11.19 -17.75
N TYR A 82 -1.88 10.80 -17.23
CA TYR A 82 -2.71 9.76 -17.81
C TYR A 82 -3.46 10.28 -19.04
N GLU A 83 -3.98 9.38 -19.86
CA GLU A 83 -4.80 9.75 -21.01
C GLU A 83 -6.14 10.41 -20.61
N SER A 84 -6.58 10.28 -19.36
CA SER A 84 -7.69 11.12 -18.86
C SER A 84 -7.34 12.61 -18.74
N GLY A 85 -6.05 12.97 -18.79
CA GLY A 85 -5.52 14.33 -18.53
C GLY A 85 -5.16 14.58 -17.06
N LYS A 86 -5.36 13.58 -16.18
CA LYS A 86 -4.96 13.67 -14.78
C LYS A 86 -3.46 13.47 -14.63
N ILE A 87 -2.85 14.15 -13.67
CA ILE A 87 -1.43 13.98 -13.36
C ILE A 87 -1.17 12.55 -12.88
N LYS A 88 -0.09 11.97 -13.40
CA LYS A 88 0.47 10.67 -13.00
C LYS A 88 1.72 10.86 -12.15
N GLU A 89 2.61 11.78 -12.55
CA GLU A 89 3.88 11.99 -11.88
C GLU A 89 4.38 13.43 -12.06
N GLY A 90 5.08 13.94 -11.04
CA GLY A 90 5.85 15.17 -11.10
C GLY A 90 6.80 15.31 -9.92
N THR A 91 7.64 16.36 -9.93
CA THR A 91 8.52 16.69 -8.78
C THR A 91 7.98 17.91 -8.05
N LEU A 92 7.79 17.79 -6.74
CA LEU A 92 7.27 18.90 -5.91
C LEU A 92 8.30 20.04 -5.80
N LYS A 93 7.85 21.29 -5.97
CA LYS A 93 8.70 22.47 -5.75
C LYS A 93 8.96 22.70 -4.26
N ASN A 94 7.90 22.63 -3.46
CA ASN A 94 7.92 22.84 -2.01
C ASN A 94 7.40 21.59 -1.30
N ASP A 95 7.75 21.43 -0.02
CA ASP A 95 7.09 20.42 0.81
C ASP A 95 5.58 20.71 0.80
N ALA A 96 4.77 19.66 0.65
CA ALA A 96 3.33 19.81 0.45
C ALA A 96 2.56 18.72 1.20
N VAL A 97 1.47 19.11 1.87
CA VAL A 97 0.53 18.17 2.47
C VAL A 97 -0.49 17.76 1.41
N ILE A 98 -0.50 16.48 1.08
CA ILE A 98 -1.44 15.90 0.11
C ILE A 98 -2.16 14.76 0.82
N GLN A 99 -3.49 14.79 0.84
CA GLN A 99 -4.31 13.77 1.53
C GLN A 99 -3.88 13.55 3.00
N ALA A 100 -3.63 14.67 3.70
CA ALA A 100 -3.16 14.73 5.09
C ALA A 100 -1.76 14.12 5.35
N VAL A 101 -0.97 13.85 4.31
CA VAL A 101 0.41 13.35 4.44
C VAL A 101 1.40 14.39 3.87
N PRO A 102 2.43 14.81 4.63
CA PRO A 102 3.42 15.78 4.17
C PRO A 102 4.51 15.12 3.30
N PHE A 103 4.58 15.51 2.03
CA PHE A 103 5.55 15.01 1.06
C PHE A 103 6.66 16.01 0.79
N LYS A 104 7.86 15.47 0.56
CA LYS A 104 9.10 16.21 0.43
C LYS A 104 9.27 16.85 -0.94
N SER A 105 9.62 18.13 -0.95
CA SER A 105 10.14 18.88 -2.10
C SER A 105 11.32 18.18 -2.76
N GLY A 106 11.49 18.43 -4.06
CA GLY A 106 12.58 17.89 -4.86
C GLY A 106 12.57 16.36 -4.99
N LYS A 107 11.48 15.70 -4.58
CA LYS A 107 11.25 14.27 -4.75
C LYS A 107 10.07 14.03 -5.69
N PRO A 108 10.08 12.92 -6.46
CA PRO A 108 8.92 12.51 -7.23
C PRO A 108 7.72 12.23 -6.33
N ILE A 109 6.55 12.63 -6.79
CA ILE A 109 5.24 12.24 -6.27
C ILE A 109 4.46 11.60 -7.42
N LEU A 110 3.91 10.41 -7.16
CA LEU A 110 3.12 9.66 -8.13
C LEU A 110 1.68 9.59 -7.65
N PHE A 111 0.75 9.62 -8.59
CA PHE A 111 -0.69 9.57 -8.37
C PHE A 111 -1.30 8.45 -9.20
N TYR A 112 -2.28 7.78 -8.62
CA TYR A 112 -3.23 6.98 -9.37
C TYR A 112 -4.16 7.88 -10.18
N GLU A 113 -4.74 7.33 -11.24
CA GLU A 113 -5.69 8.04 -12.10
C GLU A 113 -6.99 8.45 -11.36
N ASN A 114 -7.31 7.83 -10.24
CA ASN A 114 -8.44 8.29 -9.40
C ASN A 114 -8.08 9.49 -8.50
N GLY A 115 -6.83 9.97 -8.54
CA GLY A 115 -6.33 11.11 -7.78
C GLY A 115 -5.71 10.76 -6.43
N TYR A 116 -5.78 9.50 -5.99
CA TYR A 116 -5.06 9.06 -4.80
C TYR A 116 -3.55 9.04 -5.05
N ILE A 117 -2.78 9.27 -4.00
CA ILE A 117 -1.32 9.17 -4.09
C ILE A 117 -0.97 7.70 -4.28
N GLU A 118 -0.03 7.42 -5.18
CA GLU A 118 0.55 6.09 -5.37
C GLU A 118 1.84 5.97 -4.55
N ARG A 119 2.70 6.97 -4.62
CA ARG A 119 4.04 6.94 -4.00
C ARG A 119 4.56 8.33 -3.71
N GLY A 120 5.24 8.50 -2.57
CA GLY A 120 5.96 9.72 -2.24
C GLY A 120 6.90 9.57 -1.04
N VAL A 121 7.80 10.52 -0.86
CA VAL A 121 8.75 10.55 0.28
C VAL A 121 8.25 11.54 1.33
N LEU A 122 8.18 11.11 2.60
CA LEU A 122 7.78 11.99 3.70
C LEU A 122 8.75 13.17 3.89
N ALA A 123 8.21 14.38 4.03
CA ALA A 123 8.99 15.59 4.34
C ALA A 123 9.46 15.60 5.80
N GLU A 124 8.55 15.22 6.70
CA GLU A 124 8.73 15.26 8.15
C GLU A 124 8.22 13.97 8.81
N GLU A 125 8.49 13.84 10.11
CA GLU A 125 7.91 12.77 10.92
C GLU A 125 6.39 12.93 10.92
N SER A 126 5.66 11.84 10.73
CA SER A 126 4.21 11.93 10.56
C SER A 126 3.48 10.69 11.04
N ILE A 127 2.20 10.87 11.35
CA ILE A 127 1.29 9.77 11.66
C ILE A 127 0.51 9.42 10.39
N VAL A 128 0.75 8.24 9.83
CA VAL A 128 0.03 7.73 8.66
C VAL A 128 -0.79 6.52 9.11
N GLN A 129 -2.13 6.63 8.98
CA GLN A 129 -3.08 5.60 9.45
C GLN A 129 -2.90 5.21 10.93
N GLY A 130 -2.60 6.20 11.77
CA GLY A 130 -2.36 5.98 13.20
C GLY A 130 -0.98 5.44 13.56
N ILE A 131 -0.07 5.32 12.58
CA ILE A 131 1.28 4.78 12.77
C ILE A 131 2.29 5.91 12.59
N LYS A 132 3.17 6.08 13.58
CA LYS A 132 4.25 7.06 13.56
C LYS A 132 5.40 6.60 12.64
N ILE A 133 5.72 7.39 11.62
CA ILE A 133 6.70 7.07 10.57
C ILE A 133 7.77 8.17 10.51
N GLU A 134 9.02 7.75 10.31
CA GLU A 134 10.18 8.62 10.20
C GLU A 134 10.15 9.45 8.91
N LYS A 135 10.61 10.71 9.00
CA LYS A 135 10.87 11.56 7.83
C LYS A 135 11.79 10.88 6.82
N ASN A 136 11.73 11.30 5.55
CA ASN A 136 12.48 10.69 4.45
C ASN A 136 12.13 9.21 4.15
N THR A 137 11.07 8.67 4.74
CA THR A 137 10.56 7.34 4.38
C THR A 137 9.79 7.40 3.07
N LEU A 138 10.09 6.48 2.15
CA LEU A 138 9.29 6.26 0.95
C LEU A 138 8.02 5.49 1.32
N LEU A 139 6.86 6.08 1.04
CA LEU A 139 5.56 5.45 1.20
C LEU A 139 5.02 5.00 -0.15
N ASN A 140 4.38 3.84 -0.15
CA ASN A 140 3.58 3.35 -1.27
C ASN A 140 2.16 3.13 -0.76
N PHE A 141 1.18 3.51 -1.57
CA PHE A 141 -0.23 3.44 -1.25
C PHE A 141 -0.94 2.60 -2.31
N TYR A 142 -2.08 2.06 -1.94
CA TYR A 142 -3.06 1.48 -2.84
C TYR A 142 -3.95 2.56 -3.43
N SER A 143 -4.71 2.18 -4.47
CA SER A 143 -5.59 3.09 -5.20
C SER A 143 -6.69 3.72 -4.33
N ASN A 144 -7.03 3.11 -3.20
CA ASN A 144 -8.00 3.64 -2.24
C ASN A 144 -7.38 4.51 -1.13
N GLY A 145 -6.08 4.83 -1.23
CA GLY A 145 -5.35 5.63 -0.24
C GLY A 145 -4.80 4.83 0.95
N ASN A 146 -5.00 3.51 1.00
CA ASN A 146 -4.40 2.70 2.05
C ASN A 146 -2.91 2.50 1.86
N VAL A 147 -2.12 2.59 2.93
CA VAL A 147 -0.67 2.37 2.83
C VAL A 147 -0.37 0.89 2.62
N MET A 148 0.53 0.55 1.70
CA MET A 148 0.90 -0.84 1.41
C MET A 148 1.79 -1.45 2.49
N GLY A 149 2.62 -0.63 3.12
CA GLY A 149 3.46 -1.05 4.22
C GLY A 149 4.22 0.10 4.84
N VAL A 150 4.52 -0.04 6.13
CA VAL A 150 5.18 1.00 6.94
C VAL A 150 6.22 0.40 7.85
N LYS A 151 7.24 1.18 8.19
CA LYS A 151 8.22 0.87 9.22
C LYS A 151 7.94 1.81 10.40
N PRO A 152 7.31 1.33 11.49
CA PRO A 152 6.95 2.18 12.61
C PRO A 152 8.20 2.61 13.40
N MET A 153 8.16 3.81 13.98
CA MET A 153 9.24 4.33 14.83
C MET A 153 9.22 3.76 16.25
N GLU A 154 8.11 3.20 16.68
CA GLU A 154 7.91 2.58 17.99
C GLU A 154 7.10 1.28 17.85
N ASP A 155 7.11 0.44 18.88
CA ASP A 155 6.26 -0.74 18.88
C ASP A 155 4.78 -0.27 18.88
N VAL A 156 3.95 -0.82 17.98
CA VAL A 156 2.58 -0.32 17.75
C VAL A 156 1.54 -1.42 17.89
N SER A 157 0.44 -1.14 18.59
CA SER A 157 -0.65 -2.10 18.78
C SER A 157 -1.73 -1.91 17.70
N ILE A 158 -1.91 -2.92 16.85
CA ILE A 158 -2.89 -2.90 15.74
C ILE A 158 -3.44 -4.32 15.54
N GLN A 159 -4.77 -4.44 15.43
CA GLN A 159 -5.46 -5.72 15.20
C GLN A 159 -5.06 -6.84 16.20
N GLY A 160 -4.85 -6.45 17.47
CA GLY A 160 -4.46 -7.35 18.56
C GLY A 160 -2.97 -7.72 18.60
N GLY A 161 -2.20 -7.41 17.56
CA GLY A 161 -0.75 -7.61 17.53
C GLY A 161 0.00 -6.39 18.06
N MET A 162 1.06 -6.62 18.84
CA MET A 162 2.08 -5.61 19.14
C MET A 162 3.21 -5.75 18.10
N TRP A 163 3.30 -4.83 17.15
CA TRP A 163 4.22 -4.90 16.01
C TRP A 163 5.54 -4.21 16.31
N LYS A 164 6.66 -4.81 15.87
CA LYS A 164 8.00 -4.35 16.22
C LYS A 164 8.41 -3.06 15.49
N THR A 165 8.92 -2.09 16.25
CA THR A 165 9.63 -0.91 15.75
C THR A 165 10.71 -1.30 14.76
N GLY A 166 10.85 -0.52 13.69
CA GLY A 166 11.88 -0.73 12.69
C GLY A 166 11.70 -1.98 11.82
N LYS A 167 10.60 -2.72 11.95
CA LYS A 167 10.23 -3.83 11.05
C LYS A 167 9.02 -3.45 10.21
N ILE A 168 8.99 -3.89 8.95
CA ILE A 168 7.87 -3.55 8.06
C ILE A 168 6.61 -4.28 8.51
N ILE A 169 5.52 -3.54 8.65
CA ILE A 169 4.15 -4.05 8.69
C ILE A 169 3.60 -3.85 7.28
N ALA A 170 3.22 -4.94 6.61
CA ALA A 170 2.57 -4.88 5.30
C ALA A 170 1.06 -5.00 5.47
N PHE A 171 0.30 -4.32 4.62
CA PHE A 171 -1.16 -4.30 4.64
C PHE A 171 -1.72 -4.76 3.29
N TYR A 172 -2.93 -5.29 3.33
CA TYR A 172 -3.77 -5.45 2.16
C TYR A 172 -4.45 -4.13 1.79
N GLU A 173 -4.97 -4.04 0.57
CA GLU A 173 -5.70 -2.85 0.09
C GLU A 173 -6.91 -2.51 0.96
N ASN A 174 -7.56 -3.48 1.60
CA ASN A 174 -8.66 -3.21 2.53
C ASN A 174 -8.24 -2.69 3.92
N GLY A 175 -6.93 -2.48 4.14
CA GLY A 175 -6.37 -1.98 5.40
C GLY A 175 -6.07 -3.07 6.44
N ASN A 176 -6.41 -4.34 6.17
CA ASN A 176 -6.01 -5.43 7.05
C ASN A 176 -4.52 -5.69 6.99
N ILE A 177 -3.92 -6.10 8.10
CA ILE A 177 -2.52 -6.48 8.12
C ILE A 177 -2.35 -7.73 7.26
N GLN A 178 -1.34 -7.72 6.39
CA GLN A 178 -0.92 -8.89 5.64
C GLN A 178 0.11 -9.69 6.43
N ARG A 179 1.14 -9.01 6.94
CA ARG A 179 2.18 -9.61 7.77
C ARG A 179 2.95 -8.55 8.56
N GLY A 180 3.55 -8.99 9.67
CA GLY A 180 4.49 -8.18 10.43
C GLY A 180 5.28 -9.04 11.42
N THR A 181 6.34 -8.48 12.00
CA THR A 181 7.09 -9.10 13.11
C THR A 181 6.53 -8.59 14.42
N LEU A 182 6.19 -9.49 15.34
CA LEU A 182 5.72 -9.12 16.68
C LEU A 182 6.87 -8.56 17.52
N GLY A 183 6.60 -7.46 18.23
CA GLY A 183 7.52 -6.83 19.18
C GLY A 183 7.42 -7.37 20.60
N ALA A 184 6.28 -7.96 20.95
CA ALA A 184 6.00 -8.63 22.21
C ALA A 184 5.04 -9.82 21.97
N ASP A 185 4.98 -10.76 22.91
CA ASP A 185 3.96 -11.81 22.88
C ASP A 185 2.57 -11.17 22.81
N SER A 186 1.73 -11.61 21.88
CA SER A 186 0.46 -10.93 21.56
C SER A 186 -0.67 -11.92 21.37
N THR A 187 -1.81 -11.68 22.03
CA THR A 187 -3.02 -12.49 21.83
C THR A 187 -3.79 -11.98 20.62
N VAL A 188 -3.85 -12.79 19.56
CA VAL A 188 -4.57 -12.49 18.32
C VAL A 188 -5.57 -13.61 18.07
N GLN A 189 -6.86 -13.27 17.97
CA GLN A 189 -7.95 -14.24 17.72
C GLN A 189 -7.94 -15.41 18.73
N GLY A 190 -7.64 -15.11 19.99
CA GLY A 190 -7.61 -16.09 21.08
C GLY A 190 -6.32 -16.90 21.22
N ILE A 191 -5.34 -16.73 20.34
CA ILE A 191 -4.05 -17.44 20.38
C ILE A 191 -2.94 -16.48 20.80
N LEU A 192 -2.13 -16.87 21.78
CA LEU A 192 -0.94 -16.14 22.19
C LEU A 192 0.23 -16.45 21.24
N PHE A 193 0.59 -15.49 20.38
CA PHE A 193 1.70 -15.61 19.44
C PHE A 193 2.99 -15.03 20.01
N LYS A 194 4.12 -15.64 19.63
CA LYS A 194 5.44 -15.38 20.17
C LYS A 194 6.08 -14.11 19.60
N GLU A 195 6.67 -13.29 20.45
CA GLU A 195 7.50 -12.15 20.08
C GLU A 195 8.62 -12.54 19.11
N LYS A 196 9.10 -11.56 18.33
CA LYS A 196 10.19 -11.73 17.35
C LYS A 196 9.91 -12.77 16.26
N THR A 197 8.66 -13.24 16.15
CA THR A 197 8.21 -14.10 15.05
C THR A 197 7.30 -13.32 14.11
N THR A 198 7.19 -13.80 12.87
CA THR A 198 6.28 -13.23 11.88
C THR A 198 4.89 -13.83 12.07
N LEU A 199 3.89 -12.96 12.09
CA LEU A 199 2.48 -13.33 12.00
C LEU A 199 1.95 -12.86 10.65
N GLU A 200 1.31 -13.77 9.90
CA GLU A 200 0.69 -13.45 8.61
C GLU A 200 -0.81 -13.69 8.68
N PHE A 201 -1.57 -12.96 7.86
CA PHE A 201 -3.01 -13.03 7.78
C PHE A 201 -3.48 -13.21 6.35
N PHE A 202 -4.73 -13.63 6.20
CA PHE A 202 -5.48 -13.51 4.96
C PHE A 202 -6.07 -12.11 4.83
N ASN A 203 -6.53 -11.77 3.62
CA ASN A 203 -7.16 -10.47 3.34
C ASN A 203 -8.41 -10.21 4.18
N ASN A 204 -9.13 -11.24 4.61
CA ASN A 204 -10.29 -11.14 5.50
C ASN A 204 -9.90 -10.88 6.98
N GLY A 205 -8.60 -10.76 7.29
CA GLY A 205 -8.08 -10.49 8.62
C GLY A 205 -7.92 -11.73 9.50
N LYS A 206 -8.24 -12.94 9.03
CA LYS A 206 -7.96 -14.19 9.77
C LYS A 206 -6.47 -14.51 9.75
N VAL A 207 -5.97 -15.07 10.85
CA VAL A 207 -4.58 -15.52 10.92
C VAL A 207 -4.36 -16.60 9.86
N LYS A 208 -3.26 -16.49 9.12
CA LYS A 208 -2.82 -17.48 8.13
C LYS A 208 -1.75 -18.39 8.69
N THR A 209 -0.73 -17.82 9.32
CA THR A 209 0.35 -18.58 9.96
C THR A 209 0.98 -17.77 11.08
N GLY A 210 1.39 -18.45 12.15
CA GLY A 210 2.08 -17.83 13.28
C GLY A 210 2.72 -18.88 14.19
N ILE A 211 3.60 -18.43 15.09
CA ILE A 211 4.27 -19.29 16.06
C ILE A 211 3.67 -19.00 17.45
N PRO A 212 3.00 -19.98 18.10
CA PRO A 212 2.43 -19.78 19.42
C PRO A 212 3.54 -19.67 20.49
N ALA A 213 3.33 -18.81 21.47
CA ALA A 213 4.26 -18.57 22.58
C ALA A 213 4.19 -19.65 23.66
N SER A 214 3.03 -20.32 23.79
CA SER A 214 2.77 -21.43 24.71
C SER A 214 2.04 -22.56 24.00
N ASP A 215 2.01 -23.74 24.62
CA ASP A 215 1.18 -24.83 24.12
C ASP A 215 -0.27 -24.32 24.07
N THR A 216 -0.94 -24.51 22.93
CA THR A 216 -2.23 -23.85 22.62
C THR A 216 -3.27 -24.90 22.27
N GLU A 217 -4.42 -24.84 22.92
CA GLU A 217 -5.56 -25.71 22.59
C GLU A 217 -6.42 -25.10 21.48
N ILE A 218 -6.67 -25.88 20.43
CA ILE A 218 -7.55 -25.52 19.31
C ILE A 218 -8.42 -26.75 19.03
N SER A 219 -9.74 -26.59 19.17
CA SER A 219 -10.73 -27.66 18.92
C SER A 219 -10.43 -28.96 19.69
N GLY A 220 -10.03 -28.86 20.97
CA GLY A 220 -9.72 -30.00 21.83
C GLY A 220 -8.33 -30.63 21.62
N LEU A 221 -7.54 -30.12 20.67
CA LEU A 221 -6.17 -30.57 20.40
C LEU A 221 -5.16 -29.56 20.92
N VAL A 222 -4.10 -30.03 21.59
CA VAL A 222 -3.05 -29.15 22.12
C VAL A 222 -1.84 -29.16 21.19
N PHE A 223 -1.53 -27.98 20.66
CA PHE A 223 -0.42 -27.75 19.73
C PHE A 223 0.79 -27.16 20.45
N LYS A 224 1.97 -27.55 19.97
CA LYS A 224 3.26 -27.28 20.61
C LYS A 224 3.72 -25.84 20.39
N MET A 225 4.11 -25.18 21.47
CA MET A 225 4.77 -23.87 21.42
C MET A 225 6.01 -23.87 20.52
N GLY A 226 6.31 -22.72 19.92
CA GLY A 226 7.50 -22.57 19.08
C GLY A 226 7.46 -23.35 17.76
N LYS A 227 6.35 -24.02 17.44
CA LYS A 227 6.11 -24.68 16.16
C LYS A 227 5.00 -23.96 15.39
N PRO A 228 5.13 -23.77 14.06
CA PRO A 228 4.12 -23.04 13.30
C PRO A 228 2.73 -23.67 13.37
N LEU A 229 1.72 -22.82 13.49
CA LEU A 229 0.33 -23.12 13.16
C LEU A 229 0.02 -22.52 11.80
N LYS A 230 -0.71 -23.26 10.96
CA LYS A 230 -1.25 -22.75 9.68
C LYS A 230 -2.76 -22.91 9.68
N PHE A 231 -3.45 -21.97 9.05
CA PHE A 231 -4.90 -21.89 9.00
C PHE A 231 -5.37 -21.69 7.57
N PHE A 232 -6.61 -22.11 7.30
CA PHE A 232 -7.36 -21.72 6.12
C PHE A 232 -7.95 -20.32 6.31
N ASP A 233 -8.40 -19.69 5.22
CA ASP A 233 -8.98 -18.35 5.25
C ASP A 233 -10.31 -18.28 6.02
N ASN A 234 -11.05 -19.39 6.12
CA ASN A 234 -12.22 -19.53 6.98
C ASN A 234 -11.86 -19.55 8.49
N GLY A 235 -10.58 -19.61 8.85
CA GLY A 235 -10.07 -19.63 10.22
C GLY A 235 -9.93 -21.03 10.84
N HIS A 236 -10.29 -22.10 10.13
CA HIS A 236 -10.01 -23.46 10.57
C HIS A 236 -8.51 -23.74 10.51
N LEU A 237 -8.04 -24.55 11.46
CA LEU A 237 -6.65 -25.00 11.47
C LEU A 237 -6.37 -25.89 10.26
N GLU A 238 -5.34 -25.56 9.49
CA GLU A 238 -4.82 -26.38 8.39
C GLU A 238 -3.79 -27.39 8.91
N SER A 239 -2.84 -26.95 9.73
CA SER A 239 -1.82 -27.83 10.28
C SER A 239 -1.15 -27.29 11.53
N GLY A 240 -0.62 -28.20 12.35
CA GLY A 240 0.16 -27.87 13.55
C GLY A 240 0.87 -29.10 14.12
N THR A 241 1.90 -28.87 14.94
CA THR A 241 2.61 -29.94 15.66
C THR A 241 1.97 -30.19 17.01
N LEU A 242 1.60 -31.44 17.33
CA LEU A 242 0.98 -31.79 18.61
C LEU A 242 1.97 -31.66 19.78
N ALA A 243 1.50 -31.11 20.91
CA ALA A 243 2.25 -31.05 22.16
C ALA A 243 2.20 -32.38 22.94
N LYS A 244 1.06 -33.06 22.90
CA LYS A 244 0.79 -34.33 23.60
C LYS A 244 0.20 -35.37 22.65
N GLU A 245 0.29 -36.64 23.04
CA GLU A 245 -0.42 -37.71 22.33
C GLU A 245 -1.93 -37.46 22.40
N CYS A 246 -2.63 -37.72 21.30
CA CYS A 246 -4.09 -37.62 21.23
C CYS A 246 -4.66 -38.68 20.28
N GLU A 247 -5.97 -38.88 20.34
CA GLU A 247 -6.70 -39.75 19.43
C GLU A 247 -7.56 -38.90 18.48
N ILE A 248 -7.36 -39.06 17.17
CA ILE A 248 -8.14 -38.37 16.14
C ILE A 248 -8.73 -39.44 15.21
N GLN A 249 -10.06 -39.50 15.10
CA GLN A 249 -10.75 -40.50 14.27
C GLN A 249 -10.25 -41.94 14.51
N SER A 250 -10.19 -42.34 15.78
CA SER A 250 -9.74 -43.67 16.23
C SER A 250 -8.27 -44.00 15.92
N LYS A 251 -7.45 -43.00 15.60
CA LYS A 251 -5.99 -43.14 15.43
C LYS A 251 -5.26 -42.40 16.55
N LYS A 252 -4.40 -43.11 17.27
CA LYS A 252 -3.44 -42.51 18.21
C LYS A 252 -2.31 -41.83 17.46
N ILE A 253 -2.08 -40.55 17.72
CA ILE A 253 -1.02 -39.75 17.12
C ILE A 253 -0.12 -39.25 18.24
N LYS A 254 1.17 -39.62 18.17
CA LYS A 254 2.17 -39.27 19.18
C LYS A 254 2.45 -37.77 19.20
N ALA A 255 2.85 -37.28 20.38
CA ALA A 255 3.40 -35.93 20.56
C ALA A 255 4.54 -35.64 19.56
N GLY A 256 4.67 -34.38 19.14
CA GLY A 256 5.69 -33.93 18.20
C GLY A 256 5.41 -34.28 16.73
N LYS A 257 4.32 -34.98 16.42
CA LYS A 257 3.87 -35.18 15.03
C LYS A 257 3.06 -33.99 14.56
N THR A 258 3.26 -33.64 13.30
CA THR A 258 2.40 -32.67 12.61
C THR A 258 1.15 -33.37 12.13
N VAL A 259 0.01 -32.76 12.41
CA VAL A 259 -1.29 -33.15 11.88
C VAL A 259 -1.76 -32.12 10.86
N THR A 260 -2.52 -32.59 9.87
CA THR A 260 -3.10 -31.74 8.82
C THR A 260 -4.60 -31.99 8.74
N PHE A 261 -5.35 -30.94 8.43
CA PHE A 261 -6.79 -30.98 8.28
C PHE A 261 -7.18 -30.50 6.89
N LYS A 262 -8.41 -30.82 6.48
CA LYS A 262 -9.06 -30.22 5.34
C LYS A 262 -9.76 -28.93 5.77
N GLU A 263 -10.18 -28.15 4.80
CA GLU A 263 -10.83 -26.84 5.02
C GLU A 263 -12.15 -26.94 5.81
N ASP A 264 -12.86 -28.08 5.70
CA ASP A 264 -14.04 -28.40 6.49
C ASP A 264 -13.73 -28.79 7.96
N GLY A 265 -12.46 -28.75 8.36
CA GLY A 265 -11.98 -29.12 9.68
C GLY A 265 -11.77 -30.63 9.88
N THR A 266 -12.06 -31.47 8.88
CA THR A 266 -11.86 -32.92 9.00
C THR A 266 -10.38 -33.29 8.92
N PHE A 267 -9.98 -34.27 9.73
CA PHE A 267 -8.60 -34.75 9.75
C PHE A 267 -8.19 -35.37 8.40
N LYS A 268 -7.04 -34.94 7.87
CA LYS A 268 -6.44 -35.49 6.65
C LYS A 268 -5.47 -36.60 7.06
N LYS A 269 -5.78 -37.81 6.61
CA LYS A 269 -5.03 -39.04 6.91
C LYS A 269 -3.61 -39.04 6.39
#